data_AF-A0A382R0M8-F1
#
_entry.id   AF-A0A382R0M8-F1
#
_cell.length_a   1.000
_cell.length_b   1.000
_cell.length_c   1.000
_cell.angle_alpha   90.00
_cell.angle_beta   90.00
_cell.angle_gamma   90.00
#
_symmetry.space_group_name_H-M   'P 1'
#
loop_
_entity.id
_entity.type
_entity.pdbx_description
1 polymer ?
#
loop_
_entity_poly.entity_id
_entity_poly.type
_entity_poly.pdbx_seq_one_letter_code
_entity_poly.pdbx_strand_id
1 'polypeptide(L)'
;MTNPEKVIGFLSITDNWDPSLMFVMGGAIIFAAPFMFLFRNKKTSLLGHELQIPSRKDLDKNLIIGSSLFGIGWGLVGLCPGPAISSLVFLNPV
;
A
#
# COMPACT_ATOMS: atom_id res chain seq x y z
N MET A 1 4.51 12.96 1.05
CA MET A 1 4.38 11.69 0.30
C MET A 1 5.72 11.21 -0.26
N THR A 2 6.60 12.11 -0.70
CA THR A 2 7.97 11.79 -1.14
C THR A 2 9.04 12.00 -0.06
N ASN A 3 8.74 12.68 1.04
CA ASN A 3 9.68 12.88 2.15
C ASN A 3 9.75 11.61 3.03
N PRO A 4 10.92 10.95 3.15
CA PRO A 4 11.12 9.77 3.99
C PRO A 4 10.80 9.99 5.47
N GLU A 5 10.99 11.21 5.96
CA GLU A 5 10.77 11.57 7.37
C GLU A 5 9.33 11.32 7.81
N LYS A 6 8.36 11.40 6.90
CA LYS A 6 6.95 11.13 7.22
C LYS A 6 6.67 9.66 7.47
N VAL A 7 7.39 8.76 6.81
CA VAL A 7 7.25 7.31 7.04
C VAL A 7 8.02 6.91 8.29
N ILE A 8 9.23 7.43 8.46
CA ILE A 8 10.05 7.17 9.65
C ILE A 8 9.35 7.72 10.90
N GLY A 9 8.83 8.96 10.86
CA GLY A 9 8.08 9.57 11.96
C GLY A 9 6.76 8.84 12.28
N PHE A 10 6.15 8.15 11.31
CA PHE A 10 5.00 7.27 11.57
C PHE A 10 5.42 5.95 12.25
N LEU A 11 6.60 5.41 11.93
CA LEU A 11 7.14 4.19 12.55
C LEU A 11 7.73 4.43 13.95
N SER A 12 8.20 5.65 14.23
CA SER A 12 8.70 6.09 15.54
C SER A 12 7.57 6.31 16.54
N ILE A 13 6.93 5.21 16.98
CA ILE A 13 5.83 5.23 17.97
C ILE A 13 6.33 5.71 19.35
N THR A 14 7.61 5.53 19.65
CA THR A 14 8.22 5.88 20.95
C THR A 14 8.61 7.36 21.06
N ASP A 15 8.94 8.03 19.95
CA ASP A 15 9.45 9.41 19.96
C ASP A 15 8.91 10.21 18.77
N ASN A 16 8.24 11.34 19.05
CA ASN A 16 7.73 12.31 18.07
C ASN A 16 6.88 11.70 16.93
N TRP A 17 5.94 10.84 17.31
CA TRP A 17 5.07 10.10 16.39
C TRP A 17 4.20 11.04 15.52
N ASP A 18 4.30 10.90 14.19
CA ASP A 18 3.53 11.70 13.22
C ASP A 18 2.35 10.88 12.66
N PRO A 19 1.09 11.18 13.06
CA PRO A 19 -0.10 10.45 12.63
C PRO A 19 -0.56 10.80 11.20
N SER A 20 0.07 11.76 10.51
CA SER A 20 -0.40 12.24 9.20
C SER A 20 -0.51 11.14 8.15
N LEU A 21 0.38 10.15 8.19
CA LEU A 21 0.35 9.00 7.28
C LEU A 21 -0.90 8.12 7.53
N MET A 22 -1.30 7.95 8.78
CA MET A 22 -2.49 7.17 9.16
C MET A 22 -3.77 7.79 8.60
N PHE A 23 -3.90 9.12 8.62
CA PHE A 23 -5.07 9.79 8.07
C PHE A 23 -5.19 9.60 6.56
N VAL A 24 -4.08 9.65 5.83
CA VAL A 24 -4.07 9.46 4.38
C VAL A 24 -4.38 8.00 4.02
N MET A 25 -3.68 7.04 4.65
CA MET A 25 -3.90 5.61 4.40
C MET A 25 -5.32 5.18 4.84
N GLY A 26 -5.74 5.61 6.03
CA GLY A 26 -7.06 5.34 6.58
C GLY A 26 -8.18 5.94 5.73
N GLY A 27 -8.05 7.19 5.28
CA GLY A 27 -9.00 7.82 4.39
C GLY A 27 -9.15 7.07 3.06
N ALA A 28 -8.03 6.63 2.47
CA ALA A 28 -8.05 5.82 1.25
C ALA A 28 -8.75 4.48 1.46
N ILE A 29 -8.50 3.79 2.58
CA ILE A 29 -9.15 2.51 2.91
C ILE A 29 -10.65 2.71 3.14
N ILE A 30 -11.05 3.69 3.95
CA ILE A 30 -12.45 3.98 4.26
C ILE A 30 -13.22 4.33 2.99
N PHE A 31 -12.59 5.06 2.06
CA PHE A 31 -13.21 5.39 0.79
C PHE A 31 -13.30 4.18 -0.15
N ALA A 32 -12.24 3.38 -0.28
CA ALA A 32 -12.20 2.27 -1.22
C ALA A 32 -12.97 1.01 -0.75
N ALA A 33 -12.99 0.74 0.55
CA ALA A 33 -13.54 -0.50 1.10
C ALA A 33 -15.04 -0.71 0.81
N PRO A 34 -15.94 0.31 0.92
CA PRO A 34 -17.35 0.15 0.58
C PRO A 34 -17.58 -0.21 -0.89
N PHE A 35 -16.84 0.41 -1.81
CA PHE A 35 -16.91 0.09 -3.23
C PHE A 35 -16.42 -1.34 -3.47
N MET A 36 -15.24 -1.70 -2.95
CA MET A 36 -14.72 -3.06 -3.05
C MET A 36 -15.69 -4.11 -2.51
N PHE A 37 -16.35 -3.83 -1.38
CA PHE A 37 -17.36 -4.73 -0.81
C PHE A 37 -18.59 -4.87 -1.71
N LEU A 38 -19.09 -3.76 -2.26
CA LEU A 38 -20.24 -3.75 -3.16
C LEU A 38 -19.98 -4.51 -4.48
N PHE A 39 -18.77 -4.40 -5.01
CA PHE A 39 -18.38 -5.03 -6.28
C PHE A 39 -17.78 -6.44 -6.11
N ARG A 40 -17.49 -6.89 -4.88
CA ARG A 40 -16.81 -8.18 -4.61
C ARG A 40 -17.50 -9.40 -5.22
N ASN A 41 -18.83 -9.37 -5.33
CA ASN A 41 -19.62 -10.50 -5.81
C ASN A 41 -20.03 -10.36 -7.29
N LYS A 42 -19.60 -9.30 -7.99
CA LYS A 42 -19.89 -9.11 -9.41
C LYS A 42 -18.95 -9.99 -10.23
N LYS A 43 -19.52 -10.98 -10.92
CA LYS A 43 -18.79 -11.84 -11.86
C LYS A 43 -18.67 -11.24 -13.26
N THR A 44 -19.47 -10.20 -13.54
CA THR A 44 -19.54 -9.54 -14.83
C THR A 44 -19.23 -8.05 -14.67
N SER A 45 -18.37 -7.54 -15.54
CA SER A 45 -18.09 -6.12 -15.68
C SER A 45 -19.35 -5.39 -16.18
N LEU A 46 -19.38 -4.07 -16.02
CA LEU A 46 -20.48 -3.25 -16.57
C LEU A 46 -20.57 -3.35 -18.11
N LEU A 47 -19.49 -3.77 -18.78
CA LEU A 47 -19.43 -4.04 -20.22
C LEU A 47 -19.78 -5.49 -20.59
N GLY A 48 -20.19 -6.32 -19.62
CA GLY A 48 -20.61 -7.70 -19.85
C GLY A 48 -19.47 -8.73 -19.97
N HIS A 49 -18.23 -8.35 -19.65
CA HIS A 49 -17.09 -9.28 -19.65
C HIS A 49 -16.93 -9.98 -18.30
N GLU A 50 -16.47 -11.22 -18.30
CA GLU A 50 -16.18 -11.92 -17.04
C GLU A 50 -15.03 -11.25 -16.29
N LEU A 51 -15.28 -10.92 -15.03
CA LEU A 51 -14.28 -10.41 -14.10
C LEU A 51 -13.46 -11.59 -13.58
N GLN A 52 -12.23 -11.75 -14.08
CA GLN A 52 -11.28 -12.73 -13.58
C GLN A 52 -10.65 -12.24 -12.27
N ILE A 53 -11.38 -12.39 -11.17
CA ILE A 53 -10.88 -12.08 -9.82
C ILE A 53 -10.09 -13.29 -9.31
N PRO A 54 -8.82 -13.14 -8.92
CA PRO A 54 -8.04 -14.23 -8.34
C PRO A 54 -8.74 -14.80 -7.10
N SER A 55 -9.04 -16.10 -7.11
CA SER A 55 -9.70 -16.79 -5.99
C SER A 55 -8.73 -17.45 -5.01
N ARG A 56 -7.43 -17.39 -5.31
CA ARG A 56 -6.35 -17.92 -4.47
C ARG A 56 -6.29 -17.18 -3.14
N LYS A 57 -6.34 -17.94 -2.05
CA LYS A 57 -6.28 -17.48 -0.64
C LYS A 57 -5.22 -18.25 0.16
N ASP A 58 -4.38 -18.99 -0.54
CA ASP A 58 -3.25 -19.72 -0.02
C ASP A 58 -2.20 -18.74 0.53
N LEU A 59 -1.90 -18.88 1.82
CA LEU A 59 -0.79 -18.19 2.45
C LEU A 59 0.46 -19.04 2.28
N ASP A 60 1.17 -18.82 1.18
CA ASP A 60 2.41 -19.51 0.89
C ASP A 60 3.57 -18.97 1.74
N LYS A 61 4.50 -19.86 2.12
CA LYS A 61 5.73 -19.45 2.84
C LYS A 61 6.52 -18.38 2.08
N ASN A 62 6.56 -18.48 0.75
CA ASN A 62 7.21 -17.49 -0.11
C ASN A 62 6.54 -16.12 -0.01
N LEU A 63 5.20 -16.08 0.11
CA LEU A 63 4.46 -14.82 0.28
C LEU A 63 4.76 -14.18 1.63
N ILE A 64 4.81 -14.97 2.71
CA ILE A 64 5.11 -14.48 4.06
C ILE A 64 6.53 -13.91 4.12
N ILE A 65 7.51 -14.67 3.62
CA ILE A 65 8.92 -14.25 3.63
C ILE A 65 9.10 -13.02 2.73
N GLY A 66 8.56 -13.04 1.52
CA GLY A 66 8.67 -11.95 0.56
C GLY A 66 8.02 -10.66 1.06
N SER A 67 6.79 -10.74 1.59
CA SER A 67 6.09 -9.56 2.15
C SER A 67 6.79 -8.99 3.38
N SER A 68 7.38 -9.84 4.22
CA SER A 68 8.14 -9.40 5.39
C SER A 68 9.43 -8.68 4.99
N LEU A 69 10.23 -9.26 4.09
CA LEU A 69 11.44 -8.62 3.58
C LEU A 69 11.13 -7.31 2.86
N PHE A 70 10.06 -7.28 2.07
CA PHE A 70 9.58 -6.08 1.39
C PHE A 70 9.18 -4.98 2.39
N GLY A 71 8.41 -5.33 3.42
CA GLY A 71 8.00 -4.39 4.47
C GLY A 71 9.18 -3.83 5.27
N ILE A 72 10.17 -4.67 5.58
CA ILE A 72 11.41 -4.23 6.25
C ILE A 72 12.18 -3.24 5.37
N GLY A 73 12.39 -3.57 4.09
CA GLY A 73 13.07 -2.66 3.16
C GLY A 73 12.34 -1.32 3.02
N TRP A 74 11.01 -1.35 2.93
CA TRP A 74 10.17 -0.15 2.89
C TRP A 74 10.33 0.72 4.14
N GLY A 75 10.30 0.12 5.32
CA GLY A 75 10.44 0.82 6.59
C GLY A 75 11.84 1.41 6.79
N LEU A 76 12.90 0.71 6.35
CA LEU A 76 14.28 1.18 6.44
C LEU A 76 14.56 2.37 5.51
N VAL A 77 14.02 2.35 4.28
CA VAL A 77 14.22 3.43 3.30
C VAL A 77 13.29 4.61 3.57
N GLY A 78 12.14 4.38 4.22
CA GLY A 78 11.14 5.42 4.48
C GLY A 78 10.39 5.89 3.23
N LEU A 79 10.50 5.19 2.09
CA LEU A 79 9.85 5.57 0.84
C LEU A 79 8.82 4.54 0.39
N CYS A 80 7.57 4.96 0.20
CA CYS A 80 6.54 4.14 -0.45
C CYS A 80 6.92 3.78 -1.89
N PRO A 81 6.60 2.56 -2.37
CA PRO A 81 6.95 2.12 -3.73
C PRO A 81 6.46 3.08 -4.83
N GLY A 82 5.27 3.69 -4.66
CA GLY A 82 4.77 4.69 -5.61
C GLY A 82 5.68 5.92 -5.70
N PRO A 83 5.93 6.61 -4.58
CA PRO A 83 6.91 7.69 -4.49
C PRO A 83 8.31 7.32 -4.96
N ALA A 84 8.82 6.13 -4.61
CA ALA A 84 10.15 5.65 -5.03
C ALA A 84 10.27 5.51 -6.56
N ILE A 85 9.23 4.99 -7.22
CA ILE A 85 9.20 4.91 -8.68
C ILE A 85 9.08 6.32 -9.27
N SER A 86 8.27 7.19 -8.68
CA SER A 86 8.14 8.58 -9.16
C SER A 86 9.44 9.36 -9.02
N SER A 87 10.20 9.21 -7.92
CA SER A 87 11.48 9.93 -7.72
C SER A 87 12.56 9.47 -8.69
N LEU A 88 12.60 8.17 -9.01
CA LEU A 88 13.43 7.62 -10.09
C LEU A 88 13.11 8.28 -11.44
N VAL A 89 11.82 8.44 -11.77
CA VAL A 89 11.38 9.07 -13.02
C VAL A 89 11.69 10.58 -13.03
N PHE A 90 11.52 11.26 -11.89
CA PHE A 90 11.80 12.69 -11.77
C PHE A 90 13.30 13.02 -11.60
N LEU A 91 14.19 12.01 -11.61
CA LEU A 91 15.64 12.15 -11.38
C LEU A 91 15.98 13.04 -10.18
N ASN A 92 15.11 13.03 -9.16
CA ASN A 92 15.34 13.74 -7.92
C ASN A 92 15.94 12.75 -6.93
N PRO A 93 17.25 12.83 -6.63
CA PRO A 93 17.84 12.02 -5.58
C PRO A 93 17.16 12.40 -4.27
N VAL A 94 16.49 11.43 -3.66
CA VAL A 94 15.84 11.55 -2.35
C VAL A 94 16.92 11.56 -1.28
#